data_AF-A0A7W1YKM9-F1
#
_entry.id   AF-A0A7W1YKM9-F1
#
_cell.length_a   1.000
_cell.length_b   1.000
_cell.length_c   1.000
_cell.angle_alpha   90.00
_cell.angle_beta   90.00
_cell.angle_gamma   90.00
#
_symmetry.space_group_name_H-M   'P 1'
#
loop_
_entity.id
_entity.type
_entity.pdbx_description
1 polymer ?
#
loop_
_entity_poly.entity_id
_entity_poly.type
_entity_poly.pdbx_seq_one_letter_code
_entity_poly.pdbx_strand_id
1 'polypeptide(L)' 'MVPDGTACCGAAGDKAWTMPQLTAAATRREVAGIHDSGATLGIATSAPCAAALGAASGVAYRHLFSALAARLTTTS' A
#
# COMPACT_ATOMS: atom_id res chain seq x y z
N MET A 1 -5.10 11.43 -1.30
CA MET A 1 -5.36 11.16 -2.73
C MET A 1 -5.42 9.64 -2.90
N VAL A 2 -6.27 9.15 -3.80
CA VAL A 2 -6.33 7.73 -4.19
C VAL A 2 -5.70 7.64 -5.58
N PRO A 3 -4.63 6.86 -5.78
CA PRO A 3 -3.99 6.73 -7.09
C PRO A 3 -4.91 6.14 -8.15
N ASP A 4 -4.68 6.49 -9.40
CA ASP A 4 -5.33 5.81 -10.51
C ASP A 4 -4.90 4.34 -10.58
N GLY A 5 -5.85 3.47 -10.92
CA GLY A 5 -5.60 2.03 -11.00
C GLY A 5 -5.59 1.31 -9.65
N THR A 6 -5.96 1.96 -8.54
CA THR A 6 -6.18 1.28 -7.25
C THR A 6 -7.18 0.14 -7.42
N ALA A 7 -6.71 -1.07 -7.09
CA ALA A 7 -7.47 -2.31 -7.20
C ALA A 7 -6.98 -3.33 -6.16
N CYS A 8 -7.31 -4.61 -6.33
CA CYS A 8 -6.74 -5.67 -5.49
C CYS A 8 -5.22 -5.73 -5.66
N CYS A 9 -4.47 -5.78 -4.56
CA CYS A 9 -3.00 -5.83 -4.58
C CYS A 9 -2.42 -7.19 -5.03
N GLY A 10 -3.24 -8.23 -5.17
CA GLY A 10 -2.79 -9.57 -5.58
C GLY A 10 -2.10 -10.40 -4.48
N ALA A 11 -1.90 -9.84 -3.28
CA ALA A 11 -1.16 -10.47 -2.18
C ALA A 11 -2.02 -11.25 -1.16
N ALA A 12 -3.29 -11.54 -1.49
CA ALA A 12 -4.19 -12.21 -0.54
C ALA A 12 -3.72 -13.64 -0.21
N GLY A 13 -3.76 -13.99 1.09
CA GLY A 13 -3.25 -15.27 1.59
C GLY A 13 -1.73 -15.31 1.52
N ASP A 14 -1.19 -16.31 0.85
CA ASP A 14 0.25 -16.53 0.66
C ASP A 14 0.74 -16.14 -0.75
N LYS A 15 -0.11 -15.53 -1.59
CA LYS A 15 0.20 -15.28 -3.01
C LYS A 15 1.36 -14.33 -3.24
N ALA A 16 1.66 -13.44 -2.30
CA ALA A 16 2.89 -12.65 -2.40
C ALA A 16 4.17 -13.52 -2.38
N TRP A 17 4.13 -14.70 -1.75
CA TRP A 17 5.22 -15.66 -1.71
C TRP A 17 5.12 -16.72 -2.81
N THR A 18 3.93 -17.28 -3.03
CA THR A 18 3.74 -18.39 -3.99
C THR A 18 3.59 -17.91 -5.44
N MET A 19 3.19 -16.65 -5.65
CA MET A 19 2.93 -16.06 -6.97
C MET A 19 3.33 -14.57 -7.02
N PRO A 20 4.60 -14.21 -6.77
CA PRO A 20 5.04 -12.81 -6.71
C PRO A 20 4.74 -12.01 -7.99
N GLN A 21 4.74 -12.66 -9.15
CA GLN A 21 4.36 -12.07 -10.44
C GLN A 21 2.91 -11.57 -10.48
N LEU A 22 1.99 -12.17 -9.70
CA LEU A 22 0.61 -11.73 -9.60
C LEU A 22 0.54 -10.36 -8.90
N THR A 23 1.21 -10.22 -7.76
CA THR A 23 1.31 -8.96 -7.03
C THR A 23 1.94 -7.86 -7.89
N ALA A 24 3.04 -8.17 -8.60
CA ALA A 24 3.69 -7.23 -9.51
C ALA A 24 2.78 -6.79 -10.67
N ALA A 25 2.02 -7.72 -11.25
CA ALA A 25 1.06 -7.40 -12.31
C ALA A 25 -0.11 -6.56 -11.79
N ALA A 26 -0.69 -6.95 -10.65
CA ALA A 26 -1.86 -6.32 -10.06
C ALA A 26 -1.59 -4.87 -9.61
N THR A 27 -0.41 -4.62 -9.04
CA THR A 27 -0.05 -3.29 -8.49
C THR A 27 0.53 -2.32 -9.53
N ARG A 28 0.85 -2.77 -10.74
CA ARG A 28 1.61 -1.98 -11.74
C ARG A 28 1.05 -0.59 -12.02
N ARG A 29 -0.28 -0.48 -12.22
CA ARG A 29 -0.93 0.81 -12.53
C ARG A 29 -1.01 1.71 -11.31
N GLU A 30 -1.38 1.13 -10.16
CA GLU A 30 -1.45 1.85 -8.89
C GLU A 30 -0.07 2.40 -8.48
N VAL A 31 1.01 1.63 -8.67
CA VAL A 31 2.39 2.08 -8.40
C VAL A 31 2.78 3.27 -9.27
N ALA A 32 2.42 3.27 -10.55
CA ALA A 32 2.65 4.44 -11.41
C ALA A 32 1.91 5.68 -10.88
N GLY A 33 0.63 5.53 -10.50
CA GLY A 33 -0.13 6.62 -9.90
C GLY A 33 0.43 7.10 -8.55
N ILE A 34 1.00 6.20 -7.74
CA ILE A 34 1.70 6.55 -6.50
C ILE A 34 2.93 7.40 -6.80
N HIS A 35 3.76 6.99 -7.75
CA HIS A 35 4.97 7.71 -8.14
C HIS A 35 4.65 9.10 -8.70
N ASP A 36 3.66 9.19 -9.59
CA ASP A 36 3.21 10.46 -10.17
C ASP A 36 2.64 11.43 -9.13
N SER A 37 2.04 10.91 -8.06
CA SER A 37 1.50 11.73 -6.97
C SER A 37 2.58 12.37 -6.09
N GLY A 38 3.84 11.89 -6.15
CA GLY A 38 4.92 12.31 -5.25
C GLY A 38 4.68 11.93 -3.78
N ALA A 39 3.79 10.97 -3.50
CA ALA A 39 3.47 10.56 -2.14
C ALA A 39 4.66 9.86 -1.46
N THR A 40 4.99 10.29 -0.25
CA THR A 40 6.06 9.70 0.58
C THR A 40 5.53 8.77 1.68
N LEU A 41 4.21 8.71 1.85
CA LEU A 41 3.54 7.85 2.83
C LEU A 41 2.20 7.34 2.27
N GLY A 42 2.03 6.02 2.26
CA GLY A 42 0.77 5.34 1.95
C GLY A 42 0.00 4.91 3.20
N ILE A 43 -1.32 4.84 3.10
CA ILE A 43 -2.19 4.29 4.14
C ILE A 43 -2.97 3.12 3.55
N ALA A 44 -3.00 1.99 4.26
CA ALA A 44 -3.80 0.83 3.90
C ALA A 44 -4.63 0.35 5.10
N THR A 45 -5.73 -0.34 4.81
CA THR A 45 -6.63 -0.93 5.82
C THR A 45 -6.37 -2.41 6.06
N SER A 46 -5.35 -2.98 5.42
CA SER A 46 -4.92 -4.36 5.66
C SER A 46 -3.40 -4.47 5.56
N ALA A 47 -2.82 -5.32 6.40
CA ALA A 47 -1.39 -5.57 6.42
C ALA A 47 -0.85 -6.17 5.09
N PRO A 48 -1.56 -7.10 4.41
CA PRO A 48 -1.09 -7.63 3.12
C PRO A 48 -0.99 -6.55 2.04
N CYS A 49 -1.98 -5.65 1.93
CA CYS A 49 -1.92 -4.53 0.97
C CYS A 49 -0.78 -3.57 1.30
N ALA A 50 -0.60 -3.23 2.57
CA ALA A 50 0.50 -2.36 3.01
C ALA A 50 1.87 -2.93 2.64
N ALA A 51 2.09 -4.23 2.92
CA ALA A 51 3.34 -4.90 2.60
C ALA A 51 3.58 -5.00 1.09
N ALA A 52 2.55 -5.39 0.33
CA ALA A 52 2.65 -5.55 -1.12
C ALA A 52 2.92 -4.21 -1.84
N LEU A 53 2.15 -3.17 -1.53
CA LEU A 53 2.32 -1.86 -2.14
C LEU A 53 3.60 -1.18 -1.66
N GLY A 54 3.98 -1.35 -0.39
CA GLY A 54 5.25 -0.83 0.11
C GLY A 54 6.45 -1.45 -0.59
N ALA A 55 6.43 -2.78 -0.76
CA ALA A 55 7.46 -3.49 -1.52
C ALA A 55 7.48 -3.09 -3.01
N ALA A 56 6.32 -2.95 -3.65
CA ALA A 56 6.21 -2.66 -5.08
C ALA A 56 6.51 -1.20 -5.43
N SER A 57 6.12 -0.25 -4.59
CA SER A 57 6.28 1.19 -4.85
C SER A 57 7.55 1.79 -4.23
N GLY A 58 8.13 1.15 -3.22
CA GLY A 58 9.21 1.72 -2.40
C GLY A 58 8.73 2.79 -1.40
N VAL A 59 7.42 3.09 -1.35
CA VAL A 59 6.83 4.06 -0.41
C VAL A 59 6.51 3.37 0.91
N ALA A 60 6.74 4.06 2.03
CA ALA A 60 6.36 3.54 3.34
C ALA A 60 4.82 3.47 3.47
N TYR A 61 4.28 2.32 3.88
CA TYR A 61 2.84 2.16 4.15
C TYR A 61 2.56 1.96 5.64
N ARG A 62 1.49 2.60 6.13
CA ARG A 62 0.98 2.41 7.50
C ARG A 62 -0.45 1.91 7.50
N HIS A 63 -0.79 1.14 8.52
CA HIS A 63 -2.19 0.79 8.78
C HIS A 63 -2.99 2.03 9.19
N LEU A 64 -4.23 2.17 8.70
CA LEU A 64 -5.10 3.31 8.97
C LEU A 64 -5.23 3.60 10.48
N PHE A 65 -5.49 2.57 11.29
CA PHE A 65 -5.62 2.76 12.73
C PHE A 65 -4.32 3.18 13.42
N SER A 66 -3.15 2.70 12.96
CA SER A 66 -1.87 3.14 13.50
C SER A 66 -1.59 4.62 13.16
N ALA A 67 -1.99 5.06 11.97
CA ALA A 67 -1.91 6.46 11.56
C ALA A 67 -2.87 7.36 12.36
N LEU A 68 -4.10 6.88 12.58
CA LEU A 68 -5.10 7.58 13.40
C LEU A 68 -4.64 7.70 14.86
N ALA A 69 -4.22 6.59 15.48
CA ALA A 69 -3.76 6.56 16.87
C ALA A 69 -2.63 7.58 17.10
N ALA A 70 -1.62 7.62 16.23
CA ALA A 70 -0.53 8.58 16.32
C ALA A 70 -1.00 10.05 16.30
N ARG A 71 -2.07 10.36 15.57
CA ARG A 71 -2.65 11.71 15.57
C ARG A 71 -3.42 12.02 16.84
N LEU A 72 -4.18 11.06 17.34
CA LEU A 72 -4.95 11.22 18.58
C LEU A 72 -4.04 11.39 19.81
N THR A 73 -2.89 10.71 19.85
CA THR A 73 -1.94 10.81 20.97
C THR A 73 -1.02 12.02 20.92
N THR A 74 -0.88 12.69 19.77
CA THR A 74 -0.03 13.89 19.61
C THR A 74 -0.79 15.18 19.93
N THR A 75 -2.09 15.09 20.27
CA THR A 75 -2.96 16.24 20.58
C THR A 75 -3.09 16.46 22.11
N SER A 76 -2.10 16.04 22.89
CA SER A 76 -1.96 16.35 24.33
C SER A 76 -0.64 17.08 24.56
#